data_AF-A0A447RV10-F1
#
_entry.id   AF-A0A447RV10-F1
#
_cell.length_a   1.000
_cell.length_b   1.000
_cell.length_c   1.000
_cell.angle_alpha   90.00
_cell.angle_beta   90.00
_cell.angle_gamma   90.00
#
_symmetry.space_group_name_H-M   'P 1'
#
loop_
_entity.id
_entity.type
_entity.pdbx_description
1 polymer ?
#
loop_
_entity_poly.entity_id
_entity_poly.type
_entity_poly.pdbx_seq_one_letter_code
_entity_poly.pdbx_strand_id
1 'polypeptide(L)'
;MLASASVLAKDIQLLNVSYDPTRELYEQYNKAFSAHWKQETGDNVVIRQSHGGSGKQATSVINGIEADVVTLALAYDVDAIAERGRIDKNWLKRLPDNSAPYTSTIVFLRPQGQSETDP
;
A
#
# COMPACT_ATOMS: atom_id res chain seq x y z
N MET A 1 -21.46 27.28 -30.75
CA MET A 1 -20.94 27.42 -29.37
C MET A 1 -20.60 26.04 -28.86
N LEU A 2 -19.34 25.75 -28.59
CA LEU A 2 -18.94 24.53 -27.89
C LEU A 2 -19.07 24.82 -26.39
N ALA A 3 -19.99 24.14 -25.71
CA ALA A 3 -20.08 24.21 -24.26
C ALA A 3 -18.90 23.43 -23.67
N SER A 4 -17.95 24.13 -23.03
CA SER A 4 -16.97 23.47 -22.17
C SER A 4 -17.70 22.82 -21.01
N ALA A 5 -17.68 21.49 -20.95
CA ALA A 5 -18.04 20.79 -19.74
C ALA A 5 -16.97 21.12 -18.68
N SER A 6 -17.34 21.86 -17.64
CA SER A 6 -16.48 22.04 -16.48
C SER A 6 -16.26 20.67 -15.84
N VAL A 7 -15.04 20.13 -15.99
CA VAL A 7 -14.62 18.96 -15.22
C VAL A 7 -14.53 19.41 -13.76
N LEU A 8 -15.52 19.03 -12.96
CA LEU A 8 -15.48 19.25 -11.52
C LEU A 8 -14.48 18.26 -10.91
N ALA A 9 -13.32 18.79 -10.52
CA ALA A 9 -12.33 18.05 -9.74
C ALA A 9 -12.98 17.52 -8.45
N LYS A 10 -12.81 16.23 -8.18
CA LYS A 10 -13.25 15.59 -6.94
C LYS A 10 -12.13 15.60 -5.91
N ASP A 11 -12.52 15.70 -4.64
CA ASP A 11 -11.62 15.45 -3.51
C ASP A 11 -11.79 13.99 -3.05
N ILE A 12 -10.73 13.20 -3.20
CA ILE A 12 -10.70 11.76 -2.91
C ILE A 12 -9.74 11.53 -1.75
N GLN A 13 -10.19 10.79 -0.74
CA GLN A 13 -9.34 10.35 0.37
C GLN A 13 -9.21 8.84 0.32
N LEU A 14 -7.97 8.35 0.39
CA LEU A 14 -7.67 6.93 0.44
C LEU A 14 -6.88 6.61 1.71
N LEU A 15 -7.09 5.44 2.29
CA LEU A 15 -6.27 4.86 3.34
C LEU A 15 -5.50 3.64 2.80
N ASN A 16 -4.16 3.74 2.78
CA ASN A 16 -3.28 2.60 2.59
C ASN A 16 -2.87 2.02 3.96
N VAL A 17 -3.28 0.78 4.22
CA VAL A 17 -2.79 0.00 5.35
C VAL A 17 -1.62 -0.89 4.89
N SER A 18 -0.42 -0.57 5.37
CA SER A 18 0.84 -1.14 4.88
C SER A 18 1.71 -1.74 5.99
N TYR A 19 2.71 -2.53 5.61
CA TYR A 19 3.70 -3.08 6.54
C TYR A 19 4.82 -2.08 6.89
N ASP A 20 5.51 -2.34 8.00
CA ASP A 20 6.30 -1.36 8.76
C ASP A 20 7.42 -0.63 7.98
N PRO A 21 8.29 -1.31 7.19
CA PRO A 21 9.45 -0.68 6.53
C PRO A 21 9.12 0.16 5.29
N THR A 22 7.85 0.34 4.95
CA THR A 22 7.44 1.06 3.70
C THR A 22 7.06 2.52 3.92
N ARG A 23 7.35 3.08 5.10
CA ARG A 23 6.97 4.46 5.47
C ARG A 23 7.50 5.48 4.47
N GLU A 24 8.81 5.44 4.24
CA GLU A 24 9.50 6.38 3.37
C GLU A 24 9.15 6.15 1.89
N LEU A 25 8.90 4.89 1.51
CA LEU A 25 8.42 4.53 0.18
C LEU A 25 7.08 5.19 -0.10
N TYR A 26 6.08 5.00 0.77
CA TYR A 26 4.75 5.55 0.54
C TYR A 26 4.70 7.06 0.76
N GLU A 27 5.54 7.65 1.60
CA GLU A 27 5.63 9.12 1.67
C GLU A 27 5.99 9.71 0.30
N GLN A 28 6.97 9.11 -0.40
CA GLN A 28 7.39 9.57 -1.72
C GLN A 28 6.39 9.18 -2.81
N TYR A 29 5.97 7.91 -2.85
CA TYR A 29 5.07 7.40 -3.87
C TYR A 29 3.71 8.09 -3.83
N ASN A 30 3.14 8.35 -2.64
CA ASN A 30 1.85 9.02 -2.54
C ASN A 30 1.90 10.45 -3.10
N LYS A 31 2.97 11.21 -2.85
CA LYS A 31 3.16 12.55 -3.42
C LYS A 31 3.23 12.48 -4.95
N ALA A 32 3.98 11.52 -5.48
CA ALA A 32 4.11 11.31 -6.92
C ALA A 32 2.77 10.90 -7.56
N PHE A 33 2.05 9.95 -6.96
CA PHE A 33 0.76 9.47 -7.45
C PHE A 33 -0.30 10.59 -7.42
N SER A 34 -0.41 11.34 -6.32
CA SER A 34 -1.37 12.45 -6.22
C SER A 34 -1.10 13.54 -7.26
N ALA A 35 0.16 13.86 -7.52
CA ALA A 35 0.53 14.83 -8.54
C ALA A 35 0.20 14.31 -9.96
N HIS A 36 0.56 13.06 -10.24
CA HIS A 36 0.24 12.41 -11.51
C HIS A 36 -1.27 12.35 -11.74
N TRP A 37 -2.05 11.91 -10.75
CA TRP A 37 -3.50 11.80 -10.87
C TRP A 37 -4.18 13.15 -11.09
N LYS A 38 -3.73 14.19 -10.38
CA LYS A 38 -4.24 15.55 -10.60
C LYS A 38 -3.93 16.07 -12.00
N GLN A 39 -2.77 15.73 -12.55
CA GLN A 39 -2.42 16.10 -13.93
C GLN A 39 -3.29 15.35 -14.95
N GLU A 40 -3.57 14.08 -14.73
CA GLU A 40 -4.35 13.23 -15.64
C GLU A 40 -5.86 13.52 -15.58
N THR A 41 -6.42 13.68 -14.39
CA THR A 41 -7.88 13.75 -14.20
C THR A 41 -8.40 15.09 -13.70
N GLY A 42 -7.52 15.92 -13.12
CA GLY A 42 -7.90 17.13 -12.41
C GLY A 42 -8.31 16.91 -10.94
N ASP A 43 -8.51 15.66 -10.50
CA ASP A 43 -8.95 15.34 -9.14
C ASP A 43 -7.84 15.54 -8.10
N ASN A 44 -8.22 15.87 -6.88
CA ASN A 44 -7.30 15.90 -5.74
C ASN A 44 -7.38 14.58 -4.97
N VAL A 45 -6.30 13.80 -4.97
CA VAL A 45 -6.21 12.57 -4.17
C VAL A 45 -5.31 12.79 -2.97
N VAL A 46 -5.80 12.48 -1.77
CA VAL A 46 -5.04 12.47 -0.52
C VAL A 46 -4.95 11.05 0.00
N ILE A 47 -3.73 10.51 0.12
CA ILE A 47 -3.51 9.14 0.59
C ILE A 47 -2.93 9.16 1.99
N ARG A 48 -3.71 8.69 2.97
CA ARG A 48 -3.31 8.44 4.35
C ARG A 48 -2.65 7.07 4.45
N GLN A 49 -1.80 6.91 5.45
CA GLN A 49 -0.99 5.71 5.63
C GLN A 49 -1.11 5.18 7.07
N SER A 50 -1.11 3.86 7.21
CA SER A 50 -0.94 3.15 8.49
C SER A 50 0.17 2.12 8.34
N HIS A 51 1.12 2.08 9.28
CA HIS A 51 2.28 1.19 9.23
C HIS A 51 2.48 0.43 10.54
N GLY A 52 2.80 -0.86 10.42
CA GLY A 52 3.12 -1.75 11.53
C GLY A 52 3.40 -3.17 11.04
N GLY A 53 3.52 -4.13 11.96
CA GLY A 53 3.69 -5.54 11.59
C GLY A 53 2.55 -6.03 10.68
N SER A 54 2.91 -6.74 9.61
CA SER A 54 1.98 -7.10 8.52
C SER A 54 0.73 -7.85 9.01
N GLY A 55 0.88 -8.93 9.79
CA GLY A 55 -0.26 -9.65 10.38
C GLY A 55 -1.10 -8.81 11.36
N LYS A 56 -0.51 -7.84 12.07
CA LYS A 56 -1.25 -6.90 12.94
C LYS A 56 -2.09 -5.94 12.11
N GLN A 57 -1.56 -5.49 10.97
CA GLN A 57 -2.30 -4.64 10.02
C GLN A 57 -3.43 -5.41 9.32
N ALA A 58 -3.21 -6.66 8.92
CA ALA A 58 -4.30 -7.51 8.42
C ALA A 58 -5.41 -7.68 9.47
N THR A 59 -5.03 -7.97 10.72
CA THR A 59 -5.97 -8.08 11.84
C THR A 59 -6.76 -6.78 12.07
N SER A 60 -6.13 -5.62 11.94
CA SER A 60 -6.82 -4.32 12.14
C SER A 60 -7.88 -4.07 11.07
N VAL A 61 -7.59 -4.42 9.80
CA VAL A 61 -8.56 -4.36 8.68
C VAL A 61 -9.71 -5.34 8.89
N ILE A 62 -9.41 -6.59 9.28
CA ILE A 62 -10.43 -7.60 9.62
C ILE A 62 -11.38 -7.07 10.70
N ASN A 63 -10.84 -6.39 11.71
CA ASN A 63 -11.57 -5.87 12.86
C ASN A 63 -12.23 -4.50 12.62
N GLY A 64 -12.13 -3.94 11.41
CA GLY A 64 -12.95 -2.79 11.02
C GLY A 64 -12.20 -1.51 10.64
N ILE A 65 -10.87 -1.53 10.50
CA ILE A 65 -10.21 -0.43 9.77
C ILE A 65 -10.66 -0.48 8.30
N GLU A 66 -11.26 0.60 7.83
CA GLU A 66 -11.72 0.76 6.45
C GLU A 66 -10.54 1.19 5.56
N ALA A 67 -9.69 0.22 5.21
CA ALA A 67 -8.63 0.42 4.23
C ALA A 67 -9.20 0.36 2.80
N ASP A 68 -8.83 1.33 1.98
CA ASP A 68 -9.12 1.29 0.54
C ASP A 68 -8.16 0.34 -0.19
N VAL A 69 -6.91 0.33 0.26
CA VAL A 69 -5.86 -0.58 -0.23
C VAL A 69 -5.05 -1.14 0.92
N VAL A 70 -4.64 -2.40 0.78
CA VAL A 70 -3.67 -3.03 1.67
C VAL A 70 -2.41 -3.35 0.88
N THR A 71 -1.25 -3.04 1.44
CA THR A 71 0.05 -3.32 0.81
C THR A 71 0.94 -4.02 1.82
N LEU A 72 0.73 -5.33 1.96
CA LEU A 72 1.25 -6.15 3.06
C LEU A 72 2.52 -6.92 2.68
N ALA A 73 3.21 -7.48 3.67
CA ALA A 73 4.53 -8.09 3.47
C ALA A 73 4.49 -9.43 2.71
N LEU A 74 3.36 -10.14 2.76
CA LEU A 74 3.23 -11.50 2.22
C LEU A 74 1.77 -11.86 1.95
N ALA A 75 1.55 -12.73 0.95
CA ALA A 75 0.22 -13.06 0.44
C ALA A 75 -0.73 -13.61 1.51
N TYR A 76 -0.21 -14.41 2.45
CA TYR A 76 -0.97 -15.01 3.54
C TYR A 76 -1.75 -13.97 4.37
N ASP A 77 -1.19 -12.79 4.60
CA ASP A 77 -1.87 -11.74 5.37
C ASP A 77 -3.04 -11.12 4.60
N VAL A 78 -2.97 -11.05 3.27
CA VAL A 78 -4.07 -10.59 2.41
C VAL A 78 -5.13 -11.69 2.27
N ASP A 79 -4.71 -12.95 2.15
CA ASP A 79 -5.61 -14.11 2.17
C ASP A 79 -6.45 -14.13 3.45
N ALA A 80 -5.85 -13.87 4.62
CA ALA A 80 -6.57 -13.80 5.89
C ALA A 80 -7.69 -12.73 5.87
N ILE A 81 -7.48 -11.60 5.20
CA ILE A 81 -8.51 -10.55 5.01
C ILE A 81 -9.60 -11.04 4.05
N ALA A 82 -9.21 -11.69 2.95
CA ALA A 82 -10.13 -12.20 1.94
C ALA A 82 -11.02 -13.33 2.47
N GLU A 83 -10.48 -14.22 3.31
CA GLU A 83 -11.23 -15.27 4.00
C GLU A 83 -12.32 -14.71 4.93
N ARG A 84 -12.12 -13.49 5.44
CA ARG A 84 -13.12 -12.76 6.25
C ARG A 84 -14.07 -11.90 5.41
N GLY A 85 -14.03 -12.04 4.08
CA GLY A 85 -14.98 -11.43 3.14
C GLY A 85 -14.77 -9.93 2.89
N ARG A 86 -13.65 -9.36 3.33
CA ARG A 86 -13.32 -7.93 3.14
C ARG A 86 -12.61 -7.67 1.81
N ILE A 87 -12.01 -8.71 1.23
CA ILE A 87 -11.37 -8.72 -0.08
C ILE A 87 -11.91 -9.96 -0.84
N ASP A 88 -11.99 -9.86 -2.15
CA ASP A 88 -12.36 -11.00 -2.99
C ASP A 88 -11.30 -12.11 -2.97
N LYS A 89 -11.73 -13.36 -2.98
CA LYS A 89 -10.81 -14.52 -2.85
C LYS A 89 -9.87 -14.70 -4.03
N ASN A 90 -10.14 -14.11 -5.19
CA ASN A 90 -9.26 -14.16 -6.35
C ASN A 90 -8.31 -12.95 -6.46
N TRP A 91 -8.10 -12.21 -5.35
CA TRP A 91 -7.29 -10.99 -5.34
C TRP A 91 -5.89 -11.16 -5.92
N LEU A 92 -5.22 -12.28 -5.63
CA LEU A 92 -3.82 -12.53 -5.99
C LEU A 92 -3.55 -12.42 -7.49
N LYS A 93 -4.55 -12.74 -8.31
CA LYS A 93 -4.47 -12.73 -9.78
C LYS A 93 -4.96 -11.42 -10.43
N ARG A 94 -5.41 -10.44 -9.64
CA ARG A 94 -5.97 -9.18 -10.18
C ARG A 94 -4.91 -8.25 -10.75
N LEU A 95 -3.68 -8.38 -10.27
CA LEU A 95 -2.51 -7.65 -10.75
C LEU A 95 -1.42 -8.64 -11.20
N PRO A 96 -0.50 -8.21 -12.09
CA PRO A 96 0.64 -9.03 -12.51
C PRO A 96 1.49 -9.53 -11.34
N ASP A 97 2.32 -10.54 -11.61
CA ASP A 97 3.35 -11.03 -10.70
C ASP A 97 2.82 -11.41 -9.30
N ASN A 98 1.66 -12.07 -9.25
CA ASN A 98 0.96 -12.42 -8.02
C ASN A 98 0.69 -11.21 -7.12
N SER A 99 0.35 -10.07 -7.73
CA SER A 99 0.09 -8.81 -7.04
C SER A 99 1.28 -8.29 -6.21
N ALA A 100 2.51 -8.65 -6.62
CA ALA A 100 3.76 -8.20 -6.01
C ALA A 100 4.56 -7.33 -6.99
N PRO A 101 4.35 -5.99 -7.01
CA PRO A 101 5.01 -5.09 -7.94
C PRO A 101 6.53 -4.91 -7.69
N TYR A 102 7.03 -5.44 -6.57
CA TYR A 102 8.45 -5.48 -6.23
C TYR A 102 8.73 -6.71 -5.36
N THR A 103 10.01 -7.06 -5.26
CA THR A 103 10.51 -8.11 -4.37
C THR A 103 11.62 -7.57 -3.47
N SER A 104 11.87 -8.24 -2.36
CA SER A 104 13.01 -7.99 -1.49
C SER A 104 13.66 -9.32 -1.10
N THR A 105 14.72 -9.26 -0.29
CA THR A 105 15.37 -10.44 0.28
C THR A 105 15.76 -10.19 1.73
N ILE A 106 16.01 -11.26 2.46
CA ILE A 106 16.48 -11.20 3.84
C ILE A 106 18.01 -11.12 3.83
N VAL A 107 18.55 -10.17 4.58
CA VAL A 107 20.00 -9.95 4.76
C VAL A 107 20.32 -9.81 6.23
N PHE A 108 21.58 -10.04 6.60
CA PHE A 108 22.08 -9.72 7.92
C PHE A 108 22.60 -8.27 7.95
N LEU A 109 22.14 -7.49 8.93
CA LEU A 109 22.68 -6.17 9.23
C LEU A 109 23.48 -6.25 10.52
N ARG A 110 24.69 -5.68 10.51
CA ARG A 110 25.58 -5.66 11.68
C ARG A 110 26.05 -4.23 11.97
N PRO A 111 26.28 -3.87 13.24
CA PRO A 111 26.92 -2.60 13.59
C PRO A 111 28.31 -2.48 12.97
N GLN A 112 28.69 -1.25 12.62
CA GLN A 112 30.01 -0.95 12.11
C GLN A 112 31.10 -1.30 13.13
N GLY A 113 32.13 -2.05 12.70
CA GLY A 113 33.30 -2.38 13.53
C GLY A 113 33.31 -3.77 14.19
N GLN A 114 32.28 -4.60 14.00
CA GLN A 114 32.28 -5.99 14.49
C GLN A 114 32.83 -6.97 13.42
N SER A 115 33.87 -7.74 13.75
CA SER A 115 34.54 -8.70 12.83
C SER A 115 33.65 -9.88 12.49
N GLU A 116 33.76 -10.42 11.27
CA GLU A 116 32.92 -11.49 10.68
C GLU A 116 32.75 -12.74 11.57
N THR A 117 33.69 -12.95 12.50
CA THR A 117 33.92 -14.19 13.24
C THR A 117 33.24 -14.34 14.60
N ASP A 118 32.46 -13.37 15.09
CA ASP A 118 31.68 -13.57 16.33
C ASP A 118 30.25 -14.05 16.03
N PRO A 119 29.79 -15.16 16.67
CA PRO A 119 28.48 -15.77 16.44
C PRO A 119 27.30 -14.91 16.93
#